data_AF-A0A524C7E1-F1
#
_entry.id   AF-A0A524C7E1-F1
#
_cell.length_a   1.000
_cell.length_b   1.000
_cell.length_c   1.000
_cell.angle_alpha   90.00
_cell.angle_beta   90.00
_cell.angle_gamma   90.00
#
_symmetry.space_group_name_H-M   'P 1'
#
loop_
_entity.id
_entity.type
_entity.pdbx_description
1 polymer ?
#
loop_
_entity_poly.entity_id
_entity_poly.type
_entity_poly.pdbx_seq_one_letter_code
_entity_poly.pdbx_strand_id
1 'polypeptide(L)'
;MPIRVRWTTKQYFPFALMLLGACGVFQVLFIFIAQYLLNVGNLYVVTLIPIGVSIALFFGTMIIFESYAQVERNKQLKSRFQKSRGYSSTLESFLYFPIVRPLLIVFAIFTGIFFGAYFFCATFLDKSLSFLVAETFAAVICLLIANLIEKQYGRIKRY
;
A
#
# COMPACT_ATOMS: atom_id res chain seq x y z
N MET A 1 -16.39 -4.14 15.59
CA MET A 1 -15.31 -5.08 15.95
C MET A 1 -14.08 -4.72 15.13
N PRO A 2 -12.86 -4.69 15.71
CA PRO A 2 -11.64 -4.55 14.91
C PRO A 2 -11.56 -5.69 13.90
N ILE A 3 -11.20 -5.39 12.66
CA ILE A 3 -11.03 -6.40 11.63
C ILE A 3 -9.90 -7.33 12.10
N ARG A 4 -10.22 -8.59 12.38
CA ARG A 4 -9.18 -9.59 12.64
C ARG A 4 -8.52 -9.86 11.30
N VAL A 5 -7.32 -9.33 11.09
CA VAL A 5 -6.47 -9.66 9.93
C VAL A 5 -6.30 -11.18 9.92
N ARG A 6 -6.89 -11.88 8.93
CA ARG A 6 -6.96 -13.36 8.88
C ARG A 6 -5.95 -13.95 7.89
N TRP A 7 -4.77 -13.35 7.84
CA TRP A 7 -3.68 -13.64 6.90
C TRP A 7 -3.06 -15.04 7.01
N THR A 8 -3.14 -15.70 8.17
CA THR A 8 -2.66 -17.08 8.39
C THR A 8 -3.66 -18.15 7.97
N THR A 9 -4.87 -17.77 7.55
CA THR A 9 -5.87 -18.74 7.08
C THR A 9 -5.45 -19.25 5.70
N LYS A 10 -5.50 -20.58 5.47
CA LYS A 10 -5.07 -21.25 4.21
C LYS A 10 -5.51 -20.56 2.91
N GLN A 11 -6.66 -19.87 2.91
CA GLN A 11 -7.21 -19.21 1.72
C GLN A 11 -6.59 -17.83 1.42
N TYR A 12 -6.05 -17.13 2.42
CA TYR A 12 -5.55 -15.75 2.29
C TYR A 12 -4.02 -15.65 2.25
N PHE A 13 -3.33 -16.73 2.63
CA PHE A 13 -1.87 -16.78 2.68
C PHE A 13 -1.18 -16.55 1.31
N PRO A 14 -1.63 -17.15 0.19
CA PRO A 14 -1.02 -16.90 -1.12
C PRO A 14 -1.16 -15.43 -1.55
N PHE A 15 -2.29 -14.81 -1.25
CA PHE A 15 -2.54 -13.40 -1.55
C PHE A 15 -1.62 -12.48 -0.74
N ALA A 16 -1.40 -12.77 0.53
CA ALA A 16 -0.45 -12.04 1.37
C ALA A 16 0.99 -12.15 0.83
N LEU A 17 1.42 -13.34 0.39
CA LEU A 17 2.74 -13.52 -0.24
C LEU A 17 2.89 -12.73 -1.54
N MET A 18 1.86 -12.71 -2.39
CA MET A 18 1.85 -11.89 -3.61
C MET A 18 1.96 -10.39 -3.29
N LEU A 19 1.24 -9.92 -2.29
CA LEU A 19 1.29 -8.52 -1.83
C LEU A 19 2.68 -8.15 -1.29
N LEU A 20 3.29 -9.04 -0.49
CA LEU A 20 4.64 -8.84 0.03
C LEU A 20 5.66 -8.78 -1.10
N GLY A 21 5.59 -9.71 -2.06
CA GLY A 21 6.47 -9.72 -3.23
C GLY A 21 6.34 -8.45 -4.07
N ALA A 22 5.10 -7.99 -4.32
CA ALA A 22 4.87 -6.75 -5.06
C ALA A 22 5.41 -5.51 -4.33
N CYS A 23 5.23 -5.42 -3.00
CA CYS A 23 5.81 -4.34 -2.19
C CYS A 23 7.35 -4.37 -2.23
N GLY A 24 7.96 -5.55 -2.20
CA GLY A 24 9.41 -5.71 -2.32
C GLY A 24 9.94 -5.25 -3.68
N VAL A 25 9.30 -5.66 -4.78
CA VAL A 25 9.68 -5.20 -6.14
C VAL A 25 9.51 -3.70 -6.28
N PHE A 26 8.45 -3.13 -5.72
CA PHE A 26 8.24 -1.69 -5.70
C PHE A 26 9.36 -0.97 -4.94
N GLN A 27 9.79 -1.49 -3.79
CA GLN A 27 10.91 -0.90 -3.04
C GLN A 27 12.26 -1.04 -3.75
N VAL A 28 12.47 -2.12 -4.50
CA VAL A 28 13.66 -2.22 -5.38
C VAL A 28 13.68 -1.09 -6.41
N LEU A 29 12.54 -0.68 -6.97
CA LEU A 29 12.49 0.50 -7.86
C LEU A 29 12.92 1.79 -7.14
N PHE A 30 12.51 1.98 -5.87
CA PHE A 30 12.92 3.14 -5.09
C PHE A 30 14.42 3.12 -4.75
N ILE A 31 15.01 1.93 -4.52
CA ILE A 31 16.46 1.76 -4.40
C ILE A 31 17.17 2.25 -5.67
N PHE A 32 16.70 1.85 -6.85
CA PHE A 32 17.26 2.31 -8.12
C PHE A 32 17.12 3.83 -8.29
N ILE A 33 15.96 4.40 -7.99
CA ILE A 33 15.74 5.85 -8.05
C ILE A 33 16.68 6.58 -7.09
N ALA A 34 16.86 6.07 -5.87
CA ALA A 34 17.74 6.66 -4.86
C ALA A 34 19.20 6.70 -5.32
N GLN A 35 19.70 5.60 -5.88
CA GLN A 35 21.09 5.50 -6.32
C GLN A 35 21.36 6.29 -7.59
N TYR A 36 20.54 6.12 -8.62
CA TYR A 36 20.83 6.64 -9.96
C TYR A 36 20.26 8.03 -10.23
N LEU A 37 19.05 8.31 -9.73
CA LEU A 37 18.38 9.59 -9.97
C LEU A 37 18.72 10.62 -8.89
N LEU A 38 18.67 10.20 -7.63
CA LEU A 38 18.84 11.08 -6.48
C LEU A 38 20.30 11.16 -6.02
N ASN A 39 21.16 10.26 -6.50
CA ASN A 39 22.59 10.20 -6.20
C ASN A 39 22.86 10.12 -4.68
N VAL A 40 22.11 9.25 -4.00
CA VAL A 40 22.28 8.95 -2.57
C VAL A 40 23.40 7.93 -2.42
N GLY A 41 24.57 8.38 -1.95
CA GLY A 41 25.79 7.56 -1.89
C GLY A 41 25.87 6.57 -0.71
N ASN A 42 24.96 6.66 0.28
CA ASN A 42 25.04 5.80 1.47
C ASN A 42 24.29 4.48 1.27
N LEU A 43 25.05 3.40 1.07
CA LEU A 43 24.53 2.06 0.80
C LEU A 43 23.65 1.51 1.94
N TYR A 44 23.97 1.82 3.20
CA TYR A 44 23.17 1.37 4.34
C TYR A 44 21.81 2.04 4.37
N VAL A 45 21.76 3.36 4.14
CA VAL A 45 20.52 4.13 4.09
C VAL A 45 19.66 3.63 2.93
N VAL A 46 20.27 3.41 1.77
CA VAL A 46 19.59 2.98 0.55
C VAL A 46 19.11 1.54 0.61
N THR A 47 19.67 0.67 1.47
CA THR A 47 19.27 -0.75 1.50
C THR A 47 18.42 -1.08 2.73
N LEU A 48 18.83 -0.61 3.91
CA LEU A 48 18.19 -0.98 5.17
C LEU A 48 16.83 -0.31 5.35
N ILE A 49 16.70 0.96 4.95
CA ILE A 49 15.44 1.71 5.10
C ILE A 49 14.36 1.13 4.18
N PRO A 50 14.60 0.86 2.88
CA PRO A 50 13.60 0.23 2.01
C PRO A 50 13.13 -1.15 2.46
N ILE A 51 13.98 -1.93 3.14
CA ILE A 51 13.57 -3.21 3.71
C ILE A 51 12.53 -2.99 4.82
N GLY A 52 12.78 -2.06 5.74
CA GLY A 52 11.82 -1.71 6.80
C GLY A 52 10.52 -1.12 6.23
N VAL A 53 10.64 -0.26 5.22
CA VAL A 53 9.51 0.37 4.54
C VAL A 53 8.70 -0.65 3.75
N SER A 54 9.33 -1.67 3.16
CA SER A 54 8.64 -2.79 2.49
C SER A 54 7.65 -3.48 3.44
N ILE A 55 8.05 -3.70 4.70
CA ILE A 55 7.20 -4.33 5.72
C ILE A 55 6.03 -3.39 6.09
N ALA A 56 6.29 -2.09 6.25
CA ALA A 56 5.24 -1.11 6.53
C ALA A 56 4.21 -1.01 5.39
N LEU A 57 4.67 -0.96 4.13
CA LEU A 57 3.80 -0.94 2.97
C LEU A 57 3.01 -2.24 2.82
N PHE A 58 3.63 -3.38 3.13
CA PHE A 58 2.94 -4.65 3.17
C PHE A 58 1.76 -4.62 4.17
N PHE A 59 2.00 -4.14 5.40
CA PHE A 59 0.92 -4.00 6.39
C PHE A 59 -0.16 -3.01 5.94
N GLY A 60 0.23 -1.85 5.39
CA GLY A 60 -0.74 -0.87 4.86
C GLY A 60 -1.61 -1.45 3.74
N THR A 61 -1.00 -2.20 2.83
CA THR A 61 -1.70 -2.84 1.72
C THR A 61 -2.65 -3.94 2.21
N MET A 62 -2.23 -4.71 3.22
CA MET A 62 -3.06 -5.74 3.85
C MET A 62 -4.30 -5.17 4.53
N ILE A 63 -4.17 -4.05 5.26
CA ILE A 63 -5.30 -3.35 5.90
C ILE A 63 -6.33 -2.94 4.84
N ILE A 64 -5.86 -2.33 3.75
CA ILE A 64 -6.72 -1.90 2.66
C ILE A 64 -7.37 -3.11 1.98
N PHE A 65 -6.62 -4.18 1.70
CA PHE A 65 -7.14 -5.41 1.11
C PHE A 65 -8.28 -6.02 1.95
N GLU A 66 -8.08 -6.18 3.26
CA GLU A 66 -9.10 -6.71 4.17
C GLU A 66 -10.35 -5.82 4.20
N SER A 67 -10.16 -4.50 4.21
CA SER A 67 -11.28 -3.54 4.17
C SER A 67 -12.14 -3.71 2.91
N TYR A 68 -11.53 -3.92 1.75
CA TYR A 68 -12.25 -4.19 0.50
C TYR A 68 -12.89 -5.58 0.49
N ALA A 69 -12.17 -6.62 0.92
CA ALA A 69 -12.68 -7.98 0.98
C ALA A 69 -13.93 -8.10 1.87
N GLN A 70 -13.95 -7.36 2.99
CA GLN A 70 -15.11 -7.31 3.88
C GLN A 70 -16.31 -6.60 3.25
N VAL A 71 -16.08 -5.48 2.55
CA VAL A 71 -17.13 -4.76 1.82
C VAL A 71 -17.71 -5.63 0.70
N GLU A 72 -16.85 -6.34 -0.04
CA GLU A 72 -17.28 -7.21 -1.13
C GLU A 72 -18.12 -8.39 -0.62
N ARG A 73 -17.74 -9.02 0.50
CA ARG A 73 -18.57 -10.04 1.18
C ARG A 73 -19.94 -9.49 1.58
N ASN A 74 -19.97 -8.30 2.16
CA ASN A 74 -21.23 -7.65 2.54
C ASN A 74 -22.10 -7.30 1.32
N LYS A 75 -21.49 -6.93 0.20
CA LYS A 75 -22.20 -6.70 -1.07
C LYS A 75 -22.74 -8.00 -1.66
N GLN A 76 -21.96 -9.09 -1.68
CA GLN A 76 -22.40 -10.39 -2.18
C GLN A 76 -23.59 -10.97 -1.39
N LEU A 77 -23.63 -10.75 -0.08
CA LEU A 77 -24.78 -11.11 0.76
C LEU A 77 -26.04 -10.30 0.40
N LYS A 78 -25.88 -9.05 -0.04
CA LYS A 78 -27.00 -8.18 -0.47
C LYS A 78 -27.36 -8.35 -1.95
N SER A 79 -26.41 -8.76 -2.80
CA SER A 79 -26.59 -8.88 -4.25
C SER A 79 -27.36 -10.12 -4.69
N ARG A 80 -27.66 -11.06 -3.77
CA ARG A 80 -28.66 -12.11 -4.02
C ARG A 80 -30.04 -11.55 -4.42
N PHE A 81 -30.26 -10.24 -4.25
CA PHE A 81 -31.48 -9.52 -4.66
C PHE A 81 -31.28 -8.50 -5.80
N GLN A 82 -30.10 -8.39 -6.43
CA GLN A 82 -29.88 -7.42 -7.51
C GLN A 82 -29.39 -8.06 -8.82
N LYS A 83 -30.03 -7.64 -9.92
CA LYS A 83 -29.75 -8.06 -11.30
C LYS A 83 -28.30 -7.74 -11.68
N SER A 84 -27.58 -8.74 -12.18
CA SER A 84 -26.24 -8.62 -12.75
C SER A 84 -26.21 -7.57 -13.86
N ARG A 85 -25.53 -6.44 -13.64
CA ARG A 85 -25.17 -5.51 -14.71
C ARG A 85 -23.82 -5.96 -15.27
N GLY A 86 -23.89 -6.74 -16.35
CA GLY A 86 -22.72 -7.08 -17.15
C GLY A 86 -22.36 -5.93 -18.06
N TYR A 87 -21.22 -5.30 -17.80
CA TYR A 87 -20.34 -4.67 -18.79
C TYR A 87 -19.03 -4.40 -18.05
N SER A 88 -17.94 -5.08 -18.39
CA SER A 88 -16.61 -4.72 -17.90
C SER A 88 -15.63 -4.70 -19.06
N SER A 89 -15.03 -3.55 -19.28
CA SER A 89 -13.88 -3.41 -20.18
C SER A 89 -12.67 -4.22 -19.65
N THR A 90 -11.74 -4.58 -20.53
CA THR A 90 -10.52 -5.35 -20.17
C THR A 90 -9.67 -4.63 -19.10
N LEU A 91 -9.69 -3.29 -19.13
CA LEU A 91 -9.07 -2.41 -18.13
C LEU A 91 -9.78 -2.46 -16.78
N GLU A 92 -11.12 -2.48 -16.78
CA GLU A 92 -11.92 -2.68 -15.57
C GLU A 92 -11.68 -4.02 -14.92
N SER A 93 -11.49 -5.08 -15.71
CA SER A 93 -11.20 -6.44 -15.22
C SER A 93 -9.84 -6.51 -14.51
N PHE A 94 -8.81 -5.87 -15.07
CA PHE A 94 -7.49 -5.78 -14.43
C PHE A 94 -7.53 -4.93 -13.15
N LEU A 95 -8.24 -3.79 -13.19
CA LEU A 95 -8.50 -2.99 -12.00
C LEU A 95 -9.40 -3.70 -11.00
N TYR A 96 -10.29 -4.61 -11.38
CA TYR A 96 -11.16 -5.35 -10.44
C TYR A 96 -10.44 -6.51 -9.75
N PHE A 97 -9.21 -6.83 -10.14
CA PHE A 97 -8.45 -7.86 -9.45
C PHE A 97 -8.21 -7.42 -8.01
N PRO A 98 -8.64 -8.21 -7.01
CA PRO A 98 -8.75 -7.77 -5.61
C PRO A 98 -7.40 -7.40 -4.97
N ILE A 99 -6.29 -7.83 -5.59
CA ILE A 99 -4.92 -7.55 -5.16
C ILE A 99 -4.37 -6.25 -5.76
N VAL A 100 -4.78 -5.90 -6.98
CA VAL A 100 -4.16 -4.81 -7.74
C VAL A 100 -4.60 -3.44 -7.22
N ARG A 101 -5.88 -3.28 -6.87
CA ARG A 101 -6.39 -2.01 -6.29
C ARG A 101 -5.65 -1.57 -5.02
N PRO A 102 -5.54 -2.39 -3.96
CA PRO A 102 -4.90 -1.95 -2.73
C PRO A 102 -3.42 -1.59 -2.97
N LEU A 103 -2.70 -2.35 -3.81
CA LEU A 103 -1.33 -2.03 -4.18
C LEU A 103 -1.22 -0.68 -4.89
N LEU A 104 -2.06 -0.43 -5.90
CA LEU A 104 -2.03 0.83 -6.65
C LEU A 104 -2.33 2.04 -5.77
N ILE A 105 -3.28 1.92 -4.84
CA ILE A 105 -3.62 2.99 -3.88
C ILE A 105 -2.40 3.29 -3.00
N VAL A 106 -1.80 2.26 -2.40
CA VAL A 106 -0.63 2.40 -1.53
C VAL A 106 0.56 2.99 -2.30
N PHE A 107 0.83 2.50 -3.50
CA PHE A 107 1.95 2.97 -4.32
C PHE A 107 1.77 4.42 -4.77
N ALA A 108 0.56 4.82 -5.18
CA ALA A 108 0.28 6.19 -5.58
C ALA A 108 0.45 7.16 -4.39
N ILE A 109 -0.10 6.80 -3.24
CA ILE A 109 0.00 7.58 -2.00
C ILE A 109 1.46 7.70 -1.56
N PHE A 110 2.17 6.57 -1.47
CA PHE A 110 3.56 6.54 -1.06
C PHE A 110 4.44 7.38 -2.00
N THR A 111 4.30 7.21 -3.31
CA THR A 111 5.08 7.94 -4.31
C THR A 111 4.85 9.45 -4.21
N GLY A 112 3.59 9.88 -4.12
CA GLY A 112 3.26 11.30 -4.00
C GLY A 112 3.82 11.95 -2.74
N ILE A 113 3.70 11.27 -1.60
CA ILE A 113 4.21 11.77 -0.32
C ILE A 113 5.74 11.74 -0.30
N PHE A 114 6.36 10.66 -0.81
CA PHE A 114 7.80 10.51 -0.87
C PHE A 114 8.44 11.65 -1.64
N PHE A 115 7.99 11.92 -2.87
CA PHE A 115 8.59 13.00 -3.67
C PHE A 115 8.34 14.37 -3.04
N GLY A 116 7.13 14.61 -2.52
CA GLY A 116 6.83 15.86 -1.81
C GLY A 116 7.74 16.08 -0.60
N ALA A 117 7.89 15.06 0.25
CA ALA A 117 8.75 15.13 1.42
C ALA A 117 10.24 15.20 1.07
N TYR A 118 10.68 14.47 0.04
CA TYR A 118 12.07 14.44 -0.41
C TYR A 118 12.50 15.81 -0.95
N PHE A 119 11.73 16.40 -1.87
CA PHE A 119 12.08 17.70 -2.43
C PHE A 119 12.04 18.81 -1.39
N PHE A 120 11.10 18.73 -0.44
CA PHE A 120 11.08 19.65 0.69
C PHE A 120 12.33 19.51 1.58
N CYS A 121 12.66 18.28 1.99
CA CYS A 121 13.82 18.02 2.86
C CYS A 121 15.15 18.33 2.17
N ALA A 122 15.25 18.09 0.86
CA ALA A 122 16.47 18.34 0.07
C ALA A 122 16.87 19.82 0.02
N THR A 123 15.98 20.75 0.38
CA THR A 123 16.33 22.18 0.52
C THR A 123 17.09 22.50 1.81
N PHE A 124 17.01 21.63 2.83
CA PHE A 124 17.58 21.86 4.16
C PHE A 124 18.59 20.80 4.61
N LEU A 125 18.51 19.58 4.08
CA LEU A 125 19.25 18.40 4.54
C LEU A 125 20.06 17.77 3.40
N ASP A 126 21.11 17.03 3.78
CA ASP A 126 21.85 16.19 2.84
C ASP A 126 20.94 15.18 2.13
N LYS A 127 21.32 14.78 0.91
CA LYS A 127 20.54 13.84 0.08
C LYS A 127 20.21 12.54 0.80
N SER A 128 21.16 11.99 1.55
CA SER A 128 20.98 10.74 2.31
C SER A 128 20.00 10.90 3.48
N LEU A 129 20.08 12.02 4.22
CA LEU A 129 19.15 12.30 5.32
C LEU A 129 17.75 12.65 4.78
N SER A 130 17.69 13.42 3.70
CA SER A 130 16.44 13.75 2.99
C SER A 130 15.74 12.50 2.50
N PHE A 131 16.47 11.55 1.93
CA PHE A 131 15.94 10.26 1.51
C PHE A 131 15.39 9.47 2.70
N LEU A 132 16.18 9.31 3.77
CA LEU A 132 15.77 8.60 4.97
C LEU A 132 14.49 9.18 5.58
N VAL A 133 14.43 10.51 5.74
CA VAL A 133 13.26 11.19 6.31
C VAL A 133 12.07 11.05 5.38
N ALA A 134 12.22 11.29 4.08
CA ALA A 134 11.12 11.20 3.13
C ALA A 134 10.52 9.79 3.06
N GLU A 135 11.38 8.76 3.04
CA GLU A 135 10.96 7.37 2.93
C GLU A 135 10.21 6.89 4.18
N THR A 136 10.77 7.18 5.36
CA THR A 136 10.14 6.84 6.64
C THR A 136 8.84 7.62 6.85
N PHE A 137 8.82 8.92 6.53
CA PHE A 137 7.64 9.75 6.64
C PHE A 137 6.53 9.30 5.70
N ALA A 138 6.86 8.98 4.44
CA ALA A 138 5.92 8.43 3.48
C ALA A 138 5.33 7.10 3.94
N ALA A 139 6.15 6.21 4.51
CA ALA A 139 5.68 4.93 5.04
C ALA A 139 4.69 5.10 6.21
N VAL A 140 5.00 5.99 7.16
CA VAL A 140 4.13 6.30 8.30
C VAL A 140 2.80 6.91 7.84
N ILE A 141 2.83 7.89 6.95
CA ILE A 141 1.59 8.48 6.42
C ILE A 141 0.80 7.44 5.64
N CYS A 142 1.45 6.57 4.87
CA CYS A 142 0.75 5.52 4.15
C CYS A 142 0.02 4.56 5.09
N LEU A 143 0.61 4.21 6.24
CA LEU A 143 -0.07 3.43 7.29
C LEU A 143 -1.26 4.18 7.90
N LEU A 144 -1.13 5.48 8.16
CA LEU A 144 -2.23 6.30 8.67
C LEU A 144 -3.38 6.37 7.67
N ILE A 145 -3.08 6.56 6.38
CA ILE A 145 -4.10 6.61 5.33
C ILE A 145 -4.76 5.24 5.17
N ALA A 146 -4.00 4.13 5.23
CA ALA A 146 -4.56 2.79 5.21
C ALA A 146 -5.58 2.58 6.34
N ASN A 147 -5.26 3.02 7.55
CA ASN A 147 -6.17 2.98 8.70
C ASN A 147 -7.40 3.90 8.52
N LEU A 148 -7.24 5.08 7.92
CA LEU A 148 -8.36 5.98 7.61
C LEU A 148 -9.30 5.36 6.56
N ILE A 149 -8.75 4.74 5.52
CA ILE A 149 -9.51 4.01 4.50
C ILE A 149 -10.27 2.87 5.18
N GLU A 150 -9.64 2.08 6.04
CA GLU A 150 -10.32 1.03 6.81
C GLU A 150 -11.54 1.58 7.56
N LYS A 151 -11.37 2.71 8.28
CA LYS A 151 -12.43 3.33 9.07
C LYS A 151 -13.59 3.83 8.20
N GLN A 152 -13.30 4.43 7.04
CA GLN A 152 -14.32 4.98 6.14
C GLN A 152 -15.01 3.90 5.29
N TYR A 153 -14.24 2.99 4.69
CA TYR A 153 -14.76 1.93 3.80
C TYR A 153 -15.38 0.78 4.58
N GLY A 154 -14.80 0.38 5.71
CA GLY A 154 -15.29 -0.75 6.52
C GLY A 154 -16.65 -0.48 7.18
N ARG A 155 -17.11 0.78 7.23
CA ARG A 155 -18.34 1.22 7.94
C ARG A 155 -18.51 0.49 9.28
N ILE A 156 -17.42 0.31 10.02
CA ILE A 156 -17.51 -0.21 11.39
C ILE A 156 -18.01 0.97 12.21
N LYS A 157 -19.33 1.15 12.28
CA LYS A 157 -19.96 1.86 13.39
C LYS A 157 -19.46 1.15 14.65
N ARG A 158 -18.43 1.72 15.28
CA ARG A 158 -18.13 1.45 16.68
C ARG A 158 -19.32 2.06 17.43
N TYR A 159 -20.35 1.24 17.64
CA TYR A 159 -21.28 1.47 18.75
C TYR A 159 -20.53 1.18 20.03
#